data_AF-A0A9D6NGU6-F1
#
_entry.id   AF-A0A9D6NGU6-F1
#
_cell.length_a   1.000
_cell.length_b   1.000
_cell.length_c   1.000
_cell.angle_alpha   90.00
_cell.angle_beta   90.00
_cell.angle_gamma   90.00
#
_symmetry.space_group_name_H-M   'P 1'
#
loop_
_entity.id
_entity.type
_entity.pdbx_description
1 polymer ?
#
loop_
_entity_poly.entity_id
_entity_poly.type
_entity_poly.pdbx_seq_one_letter_code
_entity_poly.pdbx_strand_id
1 'polypeptide(L)' 'MPKIRTRRSAAKRIKVTGSGRIKRMREFSGCHHIRQKKSPKRVRKFRKPVIIDASDEKRLRLLAPYKF' A
#
# COMPACT_ATOMS: atom_id res chain seq x y z
N MET A 1 10.11 -29.01 8.33
CA MET A 1 10.34 -27.54 8.27
C MET A 1 9.02 -26.80 8.42
N PRO A 2 8.91 -25.84 9.35
CA PRO A 2 7.73 -24.99 9.45
C PRO A 2 7.70 -23.95 8.31
N LYS A 3 6.51 -23.70 7.75
CA LYS A 3 6.30 -22.63 6.75
C LYS A 3 6.45 -21.24 7.40
N ILE A 4 7.02 -20.29 6.66
CA ILE A 4 7.17 -18.90 7.13
C ILE A 4 5.79 -18.27 7.30
N ARG A 5 5.54 -17.55 8.40
CA ARG A 5 4.25 -16.88 8.61
C ARG A 5 4.19 -15.53 7.89
N THR A 6 3.05 -15.26 7.25
CA THR A 6 2.79 -13.94 6.65
C THR A 6 2.34 -12.94 7.73
N ARG A 7 2.90 -11.72 7.71
CA ARG A 7 2.38 -10.64 8.56
C ARG A 7 1.03 -10.17 8.02
N ARG A 8 -0.04 -10.57 8.69
CA ARG A 8 -1.43 -10.26 8.29
C ARG A 8 -1.70 -8.76 8.20
N SER A 9 -1.04 -7.93 9.01
CA SER A 9 -1.14 -6.47 8.97
C SER A 9 -0.68 -5.89 7.63
N ALA A 10 0.49 -6.32 7.14
CA ALA A 10 1.03 -5.93 5.84
C ALA A 10 0.18 -6.52 4.71
N ALA A 11 -0.19 -7.80 4.82
CA ALA A 11 -1.00 -8.47 3.82
C ALA A 11 -2.36 -7.78 3.61
N LYS A 12 -3.01 -7.23 4.63
CA LYS A 12 -4.29 -6.51 4.45
C LYS A 12 -4.18 -5.21 3.64
N ARG A 13 -3.03 -4.54 3.67
CA ARG A 13 -2.83 -3.19 3.10
C ARG A 13 -2.31 -3.18 1.66
N ILE A 14 -1.75 -4.31 1.23
CA ILE A 14 -1.01 -4.42 -0.04
C ILE A 14 -1.80 -5.24 -1.04
N LYS A 15 -1.83 -4.84 -2.32
CA LYS A 15 -2.35 -5.66 -3.42
C LYS A 15 -1.31 -5.76 -4.53
N VAL A 16 -1.34 -6.84 -5.30
CA VAL A 16 -0.48 -7.04 -6.47
C VAL A 16 -1.27 -6.70 -7.73
N THR A 17 -0.64 -6.05 -8.71
CA THR A 17 -1.22 -5.83 -10.05
C THR A 17 -0.95 -7.03 -10.95
N GLY A 18 -1.65 -7.16 -12.08
CA GLY A 18 -1.39 -8.26 -13.02
C GLY A 18 0.06 -8.32 -13.53
N SER A 19 0.76 -7.19 -13.51
CA SER A 19 2.18 -7.06 -13.84
C SER A 19 3.15 -7.36 -12.68
N GLY A 20 2.67 -7.87 -11.54
CA GLY A 20 3.51 -8.19 -10.38
C GLY A 20 3.94 -7.00 -9.51
N ARG A 21 3.57 -5.77 -9.89
CA ARG A 21 3.89 -4.56 -9.10
C ARG A 21 3.00 -4.44 -7.88
N ILE A 22 3.55 -3.85 -6.82
CA ILE A 22 2.84 -3.68 -5.56
C ILE A 22 2.09 -2.35 -5.53
N LYS A 23 0.77 -2.40 -5.31
CA LYS A 23 -0.07 -1.21 -5.09
C LYS A 23 -0.49 -1.08 -3.62
N ARG A 24 -0.50 0.17 -3.14
CA ARG A 24 -1.01 0.56 -1.81
C ARG A 24 -1.96 1.75 -1.90
N MET A 25 -2.79 1.93 -0.88
CA MET A 25 -3.55 3.16 -0.71
C MET A 25 -2.63 4.28 -0.19
N ARG A 26 -2.92 5.53 -0.55
CA ARG A 26 -2.22 6.69 -0.01
C ARG A 26 -2.69 6.96 1.41
N GLU A 27 -1.77 6.94 2.37
CA GLU A 27 -2.07 7.11 3.81
C GLU A 27 -1.45 8.40 4.41
N PHE A 28 -0.92 9.33 3.60
CA PHE A 28 -0.25 10.53 4.13
C PHE A 28 -1.24 11.45 4.92
N SER A 29 -0.67 12.35 5.73
CA SER A 29 -1.39 13.20 6.68
C SER A 29 -2.60 13.95 6.08
N GLY A 30 -3.78 13.62 6.61
CA GLY A 30 -5.10 14.17 6.26
C GLY A 30 -5.74 13.62 4.98
N CYS A 31 -5.36 12.42 4.53
CA CYS A 31 -6.22 11.61 3.66
C CYS A 31 -7.57 11.33 4.33
N HIS A 32 -7.54 11.05 5.64
CA HIS A 32 -8.69 10.55 6.38
C HIS A 32 -9.47 11.66 7.08
N HIS A 33 -8.79 12.57 7.78
CA HIS A 33 -9.38 13.68 8.55
C HIS A 33 -8.97 15.05 8.00
N ILE A 34 -9.78 16.09 8.28
CA ILE A 34 -9.56 17.48 7.87
C ILE A 34 -9.45 17.67 6.34
N ARG A 35 -10.46 17.20 5.60
CA ARG A 35 -10.55 17.38 4.14
C ARG A 35 -11.13 18.72 3.72
N GLN A 36 -11.90 19.37 4.61
CA GLN A 36 -12.56 20.65 4.38
C GLN A 36 -11.57 21.75 3.95
N LYS A 37 -10.40 21.81 4.59
CA LYS A 37 -9.35 22.80 4.28
C LYS A 37 -8.53 22.49 3.02
N LYS A 38 -8.81 21.38 2.33
CA LYS A 38 -7.97 20.89 1.23
C LYS A 38 -8.67 21.14 -0.10
N SER A 39 -7.91 21.65 -1.07
CA SER A 39 -8.41 21.81 -2.44
C SER A 39 -9.02 20.50 -2.96
N PRO A 40 -10.16 20.55 -3.68
CA PRO A 40 -10.80 19.38 -4.28
C PRO A 40 -9.85 18.56 -5.17
N LYS A 41 -8.91 19.23 -5.87
CA LYS A 41 -7.88 18.57 -6.70
C LYS A 41 -6.99 17.65 -5.87
N ARG A 42 -6.63 18.09 -4.66
CA ARG A 42 -5.78 17.33 -3.72
C ARG A 42 -6.56 16.13 -3.16
N VAL A 43 -7.82 16.31 -2.77
CA VAL A 43 -8.69 15.22 -2.28
C VAL A 43 -8.92 14.14 -3.35
N ARG A 44 -9.10 14.52 -4.63
CA ARG A 44 -9.25 13.54 -5.73
C ARG A 44 -8.00 12.69 -5.94
N LYS A 45 -6.80 13.26 -5.82
CA LYS A 45 -5.52 12.52 -5.93
C LYS A 45 -5.36 11.46 -4.84
N PHE A 46 -5.98 11.65 -3.68
CA PHE A 46 -5.85 10.77 -2.52
C PHE A 46 -6.64 9.48 -2.64
N ARG A 47 -7.74 9.52 -3.39
CA ARG A 47 -8.60 8.34 -3.65
C ARG A 47 -7.93 7.30 -4.55
N LYS A 48 -6.88 7.69 -5.28
CA LYS A 48 -6.21 6.82 -6.24
C LYS A 48 -5.08 6.04 -5.54
N PRO A 49 -5.02 4.71 -5.70
CA PRO A 49 -3.91 3.90 -5.20
C PRO A 49 -2.63 4.26 -5.96
N VAL A 50 -1.49 4.02 -5.33
CA VAL A 50 -0.16 4.33 -5.87
C VAL A 50 0.72 3.11 -5.81
N ILE A 51 1.64 3.02 -6.77
CA ILE A 51 2.64 1.97 -6.84
C ILE A 51 3.73 2.27 -5.80
N ILE A 52 4.21 1.22 -5.16
CA ILE A 52 5.26 1.33 -4.15
C ILE A 52 6.60 1.61 -4.83
N ASP A 53 7.45 2.36 -4.14
CA ASP A 53 8.79 2.64 -4.61
C ASP A 53 9.68 1.39 -4.57
N ALA A 54 10.67 1.32 -5.45
CA ALA A 54 11.55 0.15 -5.57
C ALA A 54 12.30 -0.15 -4.25
N SER A 55 12.60 0.88 -3.47
CA SER A 55 13.31 0.74 -2.19
C SER A 55 12.54 -0.08 -1.14
N ASP A 56 11.20 0.03 -1.12
CA ASP A 56 10.34 -0.64 -0.14
C ASP A 56 9.86 -2.02 -0.59
N GLU A 57 9.97 -2.32 -1.88
CA GLU A 57 9.45 -3.57 -2.46
C GLU A 57 10.08 -4.81 -1.83
N LYS A 58 11.41 -4.78 -1.60
CA LYS A 58 12.15 -5.88 -0.96
C LYS A 58 11.63 -6.19 0.45
N ARG A 59 11.36 -5.14 1.23
CA ARG A 59 10.85 -5.28 2.61
C ARG A 59 9.46 -5.92 2.62
N LEU A 60 8.59 -5.54 1.68
CA LEU A 60 7.22 -6.04 1.61
C LEU A 60 7.13 -7.50 1.17
N ARG A 61 8.02 -7.93 0.26
CA ARG A 61 8.13 -9.34 -0.14
C ARG A 61 8.53 -10.25 1.02
N LEU A 62 9.44 -9.78 1.88
CA LEU A 62 9.82 -10.51 3.10
C LEU A 62 8.66 -10.63 4.10
N LEU A 63 7.84 -9.59 4.23
CA LEU A 63 6.72 -9.55 5.19
C LEU A 63 5.52 -10.40 4.74
N ALA A 64 5.33 -10.56 3.43
CA ALA A 64 4.20 -11.25 2.83
C ALA A 64 4.64 -12.24 1.74
N PRO A 65 5.39 -13.30 2.10
CA PRO A 65 6.02 -14.21 1.13
C PRO A 65 5.04 -14.92 0.19
N TYR A 66 3.82 -15.20 0.63
CA TYR A 66 2.81 -15.95 -0.16
C TYR A 66 1.82 -15.08 -0.91
N LYS A 67 2.08 -13.77 -1.02
CA LYS A 67 1.14 -12.83 -1.66
C LYS A 67 1.54 -12.40 -3.06
N PHE A 68 2.73 -12.81 -3.50
CA PHE A 68 3.35 -12.50 -4.78
C PHE A 68 3.34 -13.74 -5.67
#